data_AF-A0A7Z7YSQ8-F1
#
_entry.id   AF-A0A7Z7YSQ8-F1
#
_cell.length_a   1.000
_cell.length_b   1.000
_cell.length_c   1.000
_cell.angle_alpha   90.00
_cell.angle_beta   90.00
_cell.angle_gamma   90.00
#
_symmetry.space_group_name_H-M   'P 1'
#
loop_
_entity.id
_entity.type
_entity.pdbx_description
1 polymer ?
#
loop_
_entity_poly.entity_id
_entity_poly.type
_entity_poly.pdbx_seq_one_letter_code
_entity_poly.pdbx_strand_id
1 'polypeptide(L)' 'VPSLIMRAVLGEMSTVVLDTQKVLPNKLEALGFNFRYNNLKVALEDVINE' A
#
# COMPACT_ATOMS: atom_id res chain seq x y z
N VAL A 1 15.25 -0.92 0.55
CA VAL A 1 16.17 0.24 0.48
C VAL A 1 16.50 0.67 1.91
N PRO A 2 17.73 1.06 2.24
CA PRO A 2 18.08 1.55 3.57
C PRO A 2 17.27 2.79 3.98
N SER A 3 16.78 2.82 5.22
CA SER A 3 15.95 3.90 5.75
C SER A 3 16.64 5.26 5.76
N LEU A 4 17.97 5.30 5.93
CA LEU A 4 18.77 6.52 5.90
C LEU A 4 18.72 7.22 4.53
N ILE A 5 18.89 6.45 3.45
CA ILE A 5 18.84 6.99 2.08
C ILE A 5 17.44 7.51 1.79
N MET A 6 16.41 6.78 2.24
CA MET A 6 15.03 7.17 2.04
C MET A 6 14.66 8.46 2.78
N ARG A 7 15.13 8.63 4.03
CA ARG A 7 14.98 9.88 4.80
C ARG A 7 15.72 11.04 4.16
N ALA A 8 16.89 10.81 3.56
CA ALA A 8 17.65 11.85 2.88
C ALA A 8 16.98 12.33 1.58
N VAL A 9 16.38 11.42 0.80
CA VAL A 9 15.73 11.77 -0.48
C VAL A 9 14.31 12.32 -0.29
N LEU A 10 13.52 11.74 0.63
CA LEU A 10 12.11 12.08 0.81
C LEU A 10 11.82 12.99 2.02
N GLY A 11 12.81 13.25 2.87
CA GLY A 11 12.62 14.06 4.09
C GLY A 11 11.57 13.46 5.02
N GLU A 12 10.66 14.29 5.53
CA GLU A 12 9.57 13.87 6.43
C GLU A 12 8.57 12.91 5.77
N MET A 13 8.43 12.95 4.43
CA MET A 13 7.56 12.03 3.67
C MET A 13 8.06 10.59 3.67
N SER A 14 9.33 10.36 4.04
CA SER A 14 9.86 9.00 4.23
C SER A 14 9.08 8.22 5.29
N THR A 15 8.45 8.90 6.25
CA THR A 15 7.67 8.27 7.32
C THR A 15 6.49 7.47 6.78
N VAL A 16 5.78 7.97 5.76
CA VAL A 16 4.66 7.24 5.12
C VAL A 16 5.11 5.92 4.49
N VAL A 17 6.35 5.88 3.98
CA VAL A 17 6.89 4.70 3.31
C VAL A 17 7.60 3.75 4.29
N LEU A 18 8.26 4.30 5.30
CA LEU A 18 9.00 3.55 6.31
C LEU A 18 8.09 2.96 7.39
N ASP A 19 7.00 3.66 7.70
CA ASP A 19 6.03 3.20 8.70
C ASP A 19 4.93 2.42 7.99
N THR A 20 4.97 1.08 8.13
CA THR A 20 3.91 0.22 7.63
C THR A 20 2.89 -0.05 8.73
N GLN A 21 1.61 0.13 8.43
CA GLN A 21 0.52 -0.28 9.30
C GLN A 21 -0.23 -1.46 8.69
N LYS A 22 -0.48 -2.51 9.48
CA LYS A 22 -1.34 -3.62 9.06
C LYS A 22 -2.80 -3.21 9.24
N VAL A 23 -3.48 -2.89 8.14
CA VAL A 23 -4.90 -2.54 8.12
C VAL A 23 -5.72 -3.73 7.62
N LEU A 24 -6.78 -4.09 8.33
CA LEU A 24 -7.71 -5.16 7.96
C LEU A 24 -9.09 -4.59 7.58
N PRO A 25 -9.65 -4.91 6.41
CA PRO A 25 -10.87 -4.29 5.89
C PRO A 25 -12.17 -4.94 6.41
N ASN A 26 -12.19 -5.46 7.64
CA ASN A 26 -13.32 -6.25 8.19
C ASN A 26 -14.69 -5.57 8.05
N LYS A 27 -14.76 -4.24 8.21
CA LYS A 27 -16.01 -3.48 8.07
C LYS A 27 -16.54 -3.47 6.63
N LEU A 28 -15.65 -3.38 5.65
CA LEU A 28 -16.01 -3.41 4.23
C LEU A 28 -16.52 -4.80 3.84
N GLU A 29 -15.84 -5.85 4.32
CA GLU A 29 -16.26 -7.24 4.12
C GLU A 29 -17.65 -7.50 4.74
N ALA A 30 -17.90 -7.02 5.96
CA ALA A 30 -19.19 -7.15 6.62
C ALA A 30 -20.34 -6.42 5.90
N LEU A 31 -20.03 -5.36 5.14
CA LEU A 31 -20.98 -4.63 4.31
C LEU A 31 -21.16 -5.23 2.91
N GLY A 32 -20.49 -6.34 2.60
CA GLY A 32 -20.55 -6.99 1.29
C GLY A 32 -19.83 -6.21 0.18
N PHE A 33 -18.86 -5.36 0.54
CA PHE A 33 -18.05 -4.65 -0.45
C PHE A 33 -17.19 -5.62 -1.26
N ASN A 34 -17.30 -5.55 -2.59
CA ASN A 34 -16.52 -6.38 -3.50
C ASN A 34 -15.30 -5.60 -4.02
N PHE A 35 -14.10 -6.02 -3.61
CA PHE A 35 -12.86 -5.43 -4.09
C PHE A 35 -12.61 -5.80 -5.56
N ARG A 36 -12.44 -4.80 -6.43
CA ARG A 36 -12.00 -4.99 -7.82
C ARG A 36 -10.64 -5.68 -7.90
N TYR A 37 -9.74 -5.33 -6.97
CA TYR A 37 -8.42 -5.95 -6.81
C TYR A 37 -8.32 -6.52 -5.40
N ASN A 38 -8.54 -7.83 -5.27
CA ASN A 38 -8.58 -8.52 -3.98
C ASN A 38 -7.19 -8.75 -3.35
N ASN A 39 -6.12 -8.54 -4.12
CA ASN A 39 -4.76 -8.62 -3.64
C ASN A 39 -3.83 -7.69 -4.44
N LEU A 40 -2.67 -7.42 -3.85
CA LEU A 40 -1.71 -6.47 -4.40
C LEU A 40 -1.16 -6.89 -5.76
N LYS A 41 -1.01 -8.19 -6.01
CA LYS A 41 -0.45 -8.69 -7.28
C LYS A 41 -1.36 -8.30 -8.45
N VAL A 42 -2.66 -8.54 -8.34
CA VAL A 42 -3.62 -8.21 -9.40
C VAL A 42 -3.69 -6.71 -9.63
N ALA A 43 -3.66 -5.91 -8.56
CA ALA A 43 -3.62 -4.44 -8.67
C ALA A 43 -2.33 -3.95 -9.38
N LEU A 44 -1.18 -4.56 -9.07
CA LEU A 44 0.09 -4.16 -9.65
C LEU A 44 0.22 -4.57 -11.12
N GLU A 45 -0.28 -5.76 -11.47
CA GLU A 45 -0.34 -6.23 -12.86
C GLU A 45 -1.22 -5.30 -13.71
N ASP A 46 -2.32 -4.80 -13.17
CA ASP A 46 -3.19 -3.84 -13.87
C ASP A 46 -2.48 -2.50 -14.13
N VAL A 47 -1.80 -1.93 -13.12
CA VAL A 47 -1.09 -0.64 -13.27
C VAL A 47 0.12 -0.72 -14.21
N ILE A 48 0.84 -1.84 -14.24
CA ILE A 48 2.06 -1.98 -15.06
C ILE A 48 1.74 -2.37 -16.50
N ASN A 49 0.64 -3.08 -16.74
CA ASN A 49 0.25 -3.54 -18.07
C ASN A 49 -0.79 -2.63 -18.75
N GLU A 50 -0.96 -1.39 -18.28
CA GLU A 50 -1.65 -0.31 -19.02
C GLU A 50 -0.88 0.13 -20.27
#